data_AF-A0A2V4XG81-F1
#
_entry.id   AF-A0A2V4XG81-F1
#
_cell.length_a   1.000
_cell.length_b   1.000
_cell.length_c   1.000
_cell.angle_alpha   90.00
_cell.angle_beta   90.00
_cell.angle_gamma   90.00
#
_symmetry.space_group_name_H-M   'P 1'
#
loop_
_entity.id
_entity.type
_entity.pdbx_description
1 polymer ?
#
loop_
_entity_poly.entity_id
_entity_poly.type
_entity_poly.pdbx_seq_one_letter_code
_entity_poly.pdbx_strand_id
1 'polypeptide(L)'
;MEQGYNGKDFWIKINGQEVSETEAIEAVTFTRKTNFYWFAMMQKLLDPGINYDYLGQKTIEGDNYEVVKVSFESPESIATDTYQLYINPKTQLVDQFLFTVVSKEVTDPLLMRVNYEQIDGVYLTTYRKYTKSDWEANVINDTWVEELSKNIKFNQNLNKDLFNK
;
A
#
# COMPACT_ATOMS: atom_id res chain seq x y z
N MET A 1 -21.61 8.38 2.79
CA MET A 1 -20.47 9.11 2.20
C MET A 1 -20.00 8.31 1.01
N GLU A 2 -19.84 8.96 -0.13
CA GLU A 2 -19.38 8.36 -1.38
C GLU A 2 -18.17 9.15 -1.87
N GLN A 3 -17.22 8.47 -2.50
CA GLN A 3 -16.03 9.11 -3.03
C GLN A 3 -15.55 8.40 -4.29
N GLY A 4 -15.03 9.15 -5.24
CA GLY A 4 -14.58 8.59 -6.50
C GLY A 4 -13.57 9.45 -7.23
N TYR A 5 -13.09 8.88 -8.32
CA TYR A 5 -12.20 9.50 -9.28
C TYR A 5 -12.67 9.08 -10.68
N ASN A 6 -12.98 10.05 -11.53
CA ASN A 6 -13.50 9.80 -12.88
C ASN A 6 -12.41 9.74 -13.97
N GLY A 7 -11.14 9.72 -13.59
CA GLY A 7 -10.01 9.87 -14.54
C GLY A 7 -9.53 11.32 -14.72
N LYS A 8 -10.25 12.30 -14.16
CA LYS A 8 -9.88 13.71 -14.21
C LYS A 8 -9.93 14.38 -12.82
N ASP A 9 -11.07 14.25 -12.15
CA ASP A 9 -11.40 14.94 -10.91
C ASP A 9 -11.69 13.92 -9.79
N PHE A 10 -11.27 14.26 -8.57
CA PHE A 10 -11.68 13.56 -7.34
C PHE A 10 -12.94 14.23 -6.80
N TRP A 11 -13.87 13.44 -6.27
CA TRP A 11 -15.14 13.95 -5.75
C TRP A 11 -15.59 13.19 -4.51
N ILE A 12 -16.40 13.86 -3.70
CA ILE A 12 -17.02 13.31 -2.50
C ILE A 12 -18.47 13.78 -2.40
N LYS A 13 -19.34 12.87 -1.95
CA LYS A 13 -20.71 13.18 -1.54
C LYS A 13 -20.95 12.80 -0.09
N ILE A 14 -21.56 13.70 0.66
CA ILE A 14 -22.07 13.44 2.00
C ILE A 14 -23.59 13.55 1.93
N ASN A 15 -24.29 12.48 2.31
CA ASN A 15 -25.75 12.38 2.22
C ASN A 15 -26.31 12.74 0.83
N GLY A 16 -25.61 12.30 -0.23
CA GLY A 16 -25.98 12.54 -1.62
C GLY A 16 -25.64 13.94 -2.17
N GLN A 17 -25.12 14.85 -1.33
CA GLN A 17 -24.72 16.19 -1.76
C GLN A 17 -23.22 16.25 -2.00
N GLU A 18 -22.82 16.83 -3.13
CA GLU A 18 -21.42 17.11 -3.44
C GLU A 18 -20.83 18.07 -2.40
N VAL A 19 -19.60 17.75 -1.97
CA VAL A 19 -18.80 18.54 -1.04
C VAL A 19 -17.62 19.07 -1.85
N SER A 20 -17.43 20.39 -1.88
CA SER A 20 -16.45 21.08 -2.74
C SER A 20 -15.36 21.81 -1.96
N GLU A 21 -15.41 21.73 -0.63
CA GLU A 21 -14.42 22.28 0.28
C GLU A 21 -13.04 21.67 -0.01
N THR A 22 -12.03 22.52 -0.14
CA THR A 22 -10.67 22.13 -0.54
C THR A 22 -10.11 21.01 0.32
N GLU A 23 -10.26 21.10 1.65
CA GLU A 23 -9.78 20.08 2.59
C GLU A 23 -10.44 18.71 2.36
N ALA A 24 -11.73 18.68 2.02
CA ALA A 24 -12.45 17.45 1.73
C ALA A 24 -11.96 16.81 0.42
N ILE A 25 -11.73 17.64 -0.62
CA ILE A 25 -11.20 17.17 -1.91
C ILE A 25 -9.77 16.65 -1.76
N GLU A 26 -8.92 17.32 -0.96
CA GLU A 26 -7.56 16.86 -0.65
C GLU A 26 -7.57 15.52 0.09
N ALA A 27 -8.44 15.36 1.09
CA ALA A 27 -8.60 14.10 1.82
C ALA A 27 -9.03 12.95 0.91
N VAL A 28 -9.97 13.20 -0.02
CA VAL A 28 -10.42 12.20 -1.00
C VAL A 28 -9.34 11.87 -2.01
N THR A 29 -8.63 12.89 -2.51
CA THR A 29 -7.49 12.70 -3.41
C THR A 29 -6.45 11.78 -2.78
N PHE A 30 -6.11 12.03 -1.51
CA PHE A 30 -5.19 11.19 -0.76
C PHE A 30 -5.73 9.76 -0.61
N THR A 31 -6.93 9.60 -0.05
CA THR A 31 -7.46 8.25 0.25
C THR A 31 -7.74 7.41 -0.99
N ARG A 32 -8.20 7.99 -2.10
CA ARG A 32 -8.42 7.24 -3.35
C ARG A 32 -7.12 6.77 -3.99
N LYS A 33 -6.07 7.60 -3.96
CA LYS A 33 -4.73 7.20 -4.43
C LYS A 33 -4.12 6.14 -3.52
N THR A 34 -4.13 6.38 -2.21
CA THR A 34 -3.49 5.51 -1.21
C THR A 34 -4.16 4.14 -1.13
N ASN A 35 -5.50 4.07 -1.15
CA ASN A 35 -6.19 2.77 -1.08
C ASN A 35 -5.92 1.92 -2.33
N PHE A 36 -5.93 2.53 -3.52
CA PHE A 36 -5.59 1.82 -4.75
C PHE A 36 -4.13 1.34 -4.72
N TYR A 37 -3.21 2.20 -4.28
CA TYR A 37 -1.80 1.84 -4.15
C TYR A 37 -1.63 0.62 -3.26
N TRP A 38 -2.22 0.62 -2.06
CA TRP A 38 -2.08 -0.50 -1.13
C TRP A 38 -2.76 -1.79 -1.60
N PHE A 39 -3.92 -1.68 -2.24
CA PHE A 39 -4.61 -2.84 -2.81
C PHE A 39 -3.78 -3.52 -3.91
N ALA A 40 -3.09 -2.74 -4.73
CA ALA A 40 -2.30 -3.22 -5.86
C ALA A 40 -0.79 -3.24 -5.60
N MET A 41 -0.34 -3.02 -4.36
CA MET A 41 1.05 -2.66 -4.05
C MET A 41 2.06 -3.65 -4.64
N MET A 42 1.78 -4.94 -4.49
CA MET A 42 2.66 -6.00 -5.00
C MET A 42 2.79 -5.99 -6.52
N GLN A 43 1.70 -5.67 -7.24
CA GLN A 43 1.73 -5.52 -8.70
C GLN A 43 2.43 -4.22 -9.11
N LYS A 44 2.25 -3.14 -8.33
CA LYS A 44 2.89 -1.84 -8.59
C LYS A 44 4.41 -1.86 -8.44
N LEU A 45 4.99 -2.89 -7.81
CA LEU A 45 6.44 -3.10 -7.82
C LEU A 45 6.96 -3.22 -9.27
N LEU A 46 6.16 -3.69 -10.22
CA LEU A 46 6.57 -3.78 -11.62
C LEU A 46 6.39 -2.47 -12.41
N ASP A 47 5.99 -1.38 -11.76
CA ASP A 47 5.85 -0.08 -12.42
C ASP A 47 7.22 0.47 -12.86
N PRO A 48 7.30 1.20 -13.98
CA PRO A 48 8.53 1.89 -14.39
C PRO A 48 9.03 2.88 -13.32
N GLY A 49 10.35 3.07 -13.26
CA GLY A 49 10.99 3.99 -12.32
C GLY A 49 11.16 3.44 -10.91
N ILE A 50 11.04 2.13 -10.73
CA ILE A 50 11.33 1.44 -9.47
C ILE A 50 12.72 0.80 -9.52
N ASN A 51 13.51 1.07 -8.49
CA ASN A 51 14.86 0.54 -8.31
C ASN A 51 14.90 -0.48 -7.19
N TYR A 52 15.76 -1.49 -7.37
CA TYR A 52 15.86 -2.65 -6.48
C TYR A 52 17.30 -2.89 -6.04
N ASP A 53 17.52 -2.92 -4.74
CA ASP A 53 18.80 -3.30 -4.15
C ASP A 53 18.61 -4.56 -3.31
N TYR A 54 19.30 -5.64 -3.68
CA TYR A 54 19.32 -6.85 -2.88
C TYR A 54 20.23 -6.65 -1.66
N LEU A 55 19.67 -6.83 -0.46
CA LEU A 55 20.36 -6.61 0.81
C LEU A 55 20.88 -7.89 1.46
N GLY A 56 20.65 -9.06 0.83
CA GLY A 56 21.04 -10.35 1.37
C GLY A 56 19.89 -11.09 2.05
N GLN A 57 20.25 -12.15 2.77
CA GLN A 57 19.32 -12.98 3.52
C GLN A 57 19.21 -12.51 4.97
N LYS A 58 18.00 -12.64 5.54
CA LYS A 58 17.77 -12.38 6.96
C LYS A 58 16.85 -13.43 7.57
N THR A 59 17.14 -13.82 8.80
CA THR A 59 16.26 -14.67 9.60
C THR A 59 15.42 -13.79 10.52
N ILE A 60 14.09 -13.92 10.44
CA ILE A 60 13.13 -13.20 11.29
C ILE A 60 12.20 -14.24 11.91
N GLU A 61 12.11 -14.24 13.24
CA GLU A 61 11.24 -15.15 14.00
C GLU A 61 11.43 -16.65 13.65
N GLY A 62 12.62 -17.02 13.15
CA GLY A 62 12.97 -18.39 12.76
C GLY A 62 12.78 -18.71 11.27
N ASP A 63 12.18 -17.81 10.49
CA ASP A 63 12.02 -17.94 9.05
C ASP A 63 13.08 -17.15 8.29
N ASN A 64 13.55 -17.70 7.16
CA ASN A 64 14.54 -17.06 6.30
C ASN A 64 13.87 -16.28 5.18
N TYR A 65 14.38 -15.09 4.88
CA TYR A 65 13.87 -14.19 3.85
C TYR A 65 14.98 -13.67 2.95
N GLU A 66 14.66 -13.49 1.68
CA GLU A 66 15.43 -12.66 0.75
C GLU A 66 15.01 -11.21 0.94
N VAL A 67 15.94 -10.33 1.28
CA VAL A 67 15.65 -8.93 1.59
C VAL A 67 15.97 -8.03 0.40
N VAL A 68 14.99 -7.27 -0.05
CA VAL A 68 15.12 -6.36 -1.18
C VAL A 68 14.66 -4.97 -0.77
N LYS A 69 15.54 -3.98 -0.88
CA LYS A 69 15.17 -2.58 -0.76
C LYS A 69 14.60 -2.09 -2.08
N VAL A 70 13.51 -1.34 -1.98
CA VAL A 70 12.83 -0.71 -3.10
C VAL A 70 12.88 0.80 -2.90
N SER A 71 13.28 1.50 -3.97
CA SER A 71 13.28 2.96 -4.04
C SER A 71 12.70 3.42 -5.37
N PHE A 72 12.31 4.69 -5.44
CA PHE A 72 11.64 5.28 -6.61
C PHE A 72 12.54 6.33 -7.24
N GLU A 73 12.59 6.32 -8.57
CA GLU A 73 13.13 7.45 -9.34
C GLU A 73 12.34 8.70 -9.00
N SER A 74 13.07 9.76 -8.64
CA SER A 74 12.49 11.02 -8.21
C SER A 74 13.48 12.15 -8.54
N PRO A 75 13.00 13.36 -8.89
CA PRO A 75 13.86 14.54 -8.90
C PRO A 75 14.57 14.67 -7.54
N GLU A 76 15.85 15.06 -7.54
CA GLU A 76 16.72 15.11 -6.34
C GLU A 76 16.14 15.89 -5.14
N SER A 77 15.14 16.75 -5.38
CA SER A 77 14.50 17.60 -4.37
C SER A 77 13.27 16.98 -3.68
N ILE A 78 12.83 15.79 -4.06
CA ILE A 78 11.62 15.15 -3.49
C ILE A 78 12.02 13.89 -2.75
N ALA A 79 11.91 13.96 -1.42
CA ALA A 79 12.10 12.80 -0.56
C ALA A 79 11.04 11.73 -0.87
N THR A 80 11.48 10.50 -1.10
CA THR A 80 10.63 9.37 -1.45
C THR A 80 10.50 8.40 -0.28
N ASP A 81 9.36 7.70 -0.27
CA ASP A 81 9.16 6.58 0.63
C ASP A 81 10.18 5.48 0.28
N THR A 82 10.71 4.81 1.29
CA THR A 82 11.60 3.65 1.13
C THR A 82 10.87 2.41 1.60
N TYR A 83 10.96 1.33 0.83
CA TYR A 83 10.45 0.03 1.24
C TYR A 83 11.58 -0.98 1.38
N GLN A 84 11.46 -1.91 2.34
CA GLN A 84 12.34 -3.07 2.46
C GLN A 84 11.48 -4.33 2.56
N LEU A 85 11.44 -5.09 1.48
CA LEU A 85 10.62 -6.28 1.32
C LEU A 85 11.33 -7.51 1.88
N TYR A 86 10.58 -8.37 2.57
CA TYR A 86 11.03 -9.67 3.03
C TYR A 86 10.30 -10.75 2.23
N ILE A 87 11.00 -11.30 1.26
CA ILE A 87 10.46 -12.28 0.31
C ILE A 87 10.74 -13.67 0.86
N ASN A 88 9.68 -14.45 1.07
CA ASN A 88 9.80 -15.82 1.53
C ASN A 88 10.28 -16.71 0.39
N PRO A 89 11.45 -17.36 0.49
CA PRO A 89 12.03 -18.13 -0.61
C PRO A 89 11.21 -19.39 -0.97
N LYS A 90 10.33 -19.86 -0.08
CA LYS A 90 9.46 -21.03 -0.34
C LYS A 90 8.22 -20.64 -1.12
N THR A 91 7.56 -19.53 -0.75
CA THR A 91 6.31 -19.09 -1.38
C THR A 91 6.55 -18.10 -2.52
N GLN A 92 7.73 -17.48 -2.57
CA GLN A 92 8.10 -16.37 -3.45
C GLN A 92 7.21 -15.12 -3.29
N LEU A 93 6.51 -15.01 -2.15
CA LEU A 93 5.67 -13.87 -1.80
C LEU A 93 6.36 -12.98 -0.76
N VAL A 94 5.96 -11.72 -0.71
CA VAL A 94 6.36 -10.79 0.36
C VAL A 94 5.48 -11.05 1.57
N ASP A 95 6.03 -11.59 2.65
CA ASP A 95 5.26 -11.85 3.87
C ASP A 95 5.18 -10.59 4.76
N GLN A 96 6.22 -9.77 4.71
CA GLN A 96 6.28 -8.49 5.42
C GLN A 96 7.19 -7.48 4.71
N PHE A 97 7.06 -6.21 5.06
CA PHE A 97 7.96 -5.17 4.61
C PHE A 97 8.03 -4.00 5.59
N LEU A 98 9.18 -3.31 5.59
CA LEU A 98 9.32 -2.02 6.25
C LEU A 98 9.00 -0.91 5.24
N PHE A 99 8.38 0.17 5.70
CA PHE A 99 8.12 1.34 4.86
C PHE A 99 8.13 2.65 5.65
N THR A 100 8.44 3.74 4.97
CA THR A 100 8.29 5.11 5.49
C THR A 100 7.14 5.83 4.77
N VAL A 101 6.63 6.92 5.36
CA VAL A 101 5.64 7.80 4.71
C VAL A 101 6.13 9.23 4.86
N VAL A 102 7.11 9.60 4.01
CA VAL A 102 7.85 10.85 4.15
C VAL A 102 6.94 12.06 3.93
N SER A 103 5.94 11.93 3.06
CA SER A 103 4.89 12.96 2.85
C SER A 103 4.05 13.28 4.10
N LYS A 104 4.14 12.44 5.14
CA LYS A 104 3.49 12.61 6.45
C LYS A 104 4.50 12.75 7.59
N GLU A 105 5.76 13.07 7.27
CA GLU A 105 6.85 13.20 8.24
C GLU A 105 7.14 11.92 9.04
N VAL A 106 6.70 10.76 8.52
CA VAL A 106 6.98 9.45 9.13
C VAL A 106 8.28 8.91 8.54
N THR A 107 9.40 9.24 9.19
CA THR A 107 10.75 8.85 8.76
C THR A 107 11.27 7.57 9.42
N ASP A 108 10.75 7.23 10.60
CA ASP A 108 10.99 5.92 11.22
C ASP A 108 10.15 4.85 10.51
N PRO A 109 10.68 3.63 10.33
CA PRO A 109 9.99 2.62 9.56
C PRO A 109 8.77 2.07 10.30
N LEU A 110 7.72 1.80 9.53
CA LEU A 110 6.60 0.98 9.94
C LEU A 110 6.80 -0.44 9.41
N LEU A 111 6.52 -1.45 10.23
CA LEU A 111 6.49 -2.84 9.81
C LEU A 111 5.08 -3.21 9.38
N MET A 112 4.91 -3.62 8.13
CA MET A 112 3.68 -4.22 7.63
C MET A 112 3.83 -5.72 7.48
N ARG A 113 2.85 -6.48 7.95
CA ARG A 113 2.68 -7.93 7.68
C ARG A 113 1.43 -8.12 6.84
N VAL A 114 1.50 -9.00 5.84
CA VAL A 114 0.41 -9.21 4.89
C VAL A 114 0.07 -10.68 4.72
N ASN A 115 -1.19 -10.96 4.41
CA ASN A 115 -1.65 -12.28 4.01
C ASN A 115 -2.36 -12.18 2.66
N TYR A 116 -2.25 -13.25 1.88
CA TYR A 116 -2.78 -13.32 0.54
C TYR A 116 -3.97 -14.28 0.44
N GLU A 117 -4.92 -13.93 -0.40
CA GLU A 117 -5.88 -14.88 -0.97
C GLU A 117 -5.71 -14.90 -2.49
N GLN A 118 -5.94 -16.06 -3.09
CA GLN A 118 -6.03 -16.20 -4.53
C GLN A 118 -7.48 -15.97 -4.97
N ILE A 119 -7.73 -14.90 -5.71
CA ILE A 119 -9.07 -14.51 -6.17
C ILE A 119 -9.00 -14.35 -7.69
N ASP A 120 -9.83 -15.10 -8.41
CA ASP A 120 -9.85 -15.15 -9.88
C ASP A 120 -8.46 -15.35 -10.51
N GLY A 121 -7.63 -16.17 -9.88
CA GLY A 121 -6.27 -16.51 -10.35
C GLY A 121 -5.17 -15.53 -9.94
N VAL A 122 -5.50 -14.44 -9.23
CA VAL A 122 -4.54 -13.42 -8.79
C VAL A 122 -4.35 -13.49 -7.27
N TYR A 123 -3.11 -13.45 -6.80
CA TYR A 123 -2.81 -13.26 -5.39
C TYR A 123 -2.98 -11.79 -5.00
N LEU A 124 -3.86 -11.54 -4.04
CA LEU A 124 -4.14 -10.21 -3.49
C LEU A 124 -3.88 -10.19 -2.00
N THR A 125 -3.36 -9.08 -1.49
CA THR A 125 -3.22 -8.81 -0.05
C THR A 125 -4.59 -8.52 0.55
N THR A 126 -5.29 -9.55 1.03
CA THR A 126 -6.64 -9.41 1.60
C THR A 126 -6.61 -9.04 3.07
N TYR A 127 -5.49 -9.26 3.74
CA TYR A 127 -5.27 -8.81 5.11
C TYR A 127 -3.91 -8.16 5.24
N ARG A 128 -3.86 -7.08 6.01
CA ARG A 128 -2.63 -6.42 6.39
C ARG A 128 -2.74 -5.86 7.78
N LYS A 129 -1.60 -5.81 8.47
CA LYS A 129 -1.46 -5.06 9.71
C LYS A 129 -0.14 -4.35 9.75
N TYR A 130 -0.08 -3.20 10.42
CA TYR A 130 1.18 -2.48 10.59
C TYR A 130 1.34 -1.88 11.99
N THR A 131 2.60 -1.74 12.40
CA THR A 131 3.03 -1.15 13.67
C THR A 131 4.35 -0.37 13.48
N LYS A 132 4.80 0.35 14.51
CA LYS A 132 6.12 0.99 14.53
C LYS A 132 7.24 -0.04 14.65
N SER A 133 8.31 0.19 13.90
CA SER A 133 9.46 -0.72 13.84
C SER A 133 10.78 0.06 13.77
N ASP A 134 11.89 -0.64 14.01
CA ASP A 134 13.20 -0.22 13.54
C ASP A 134 13.50 -0.81 12.15
N TRP A 135 14.69 -0.50 11.60
CA TRP A 135 15.13 -1.02 10.29
C TRP A 135 15.52 -2.49 10.34
N GLU A 136 15.60 -3.06 11.53
CA GLU A 136 15.86 -4.45 11.78
C GLU A 136 14.59 -5.31 11.75
N ALA A 137 13.41 -4.69 11.62
CA ALA A 137 12.08 -5.28 11.72
C ALA A 137 11.68 -5.73 13.13
N ASN A 138 12.27 -5.11 14.17
CA ASN A 138 11.81 -5.29 15.54
C ASN A 138 10.59 -4.42 15.81
N VAL A 139 9.57 -5.01 16.41
CA VAL A 139 8.35 -4.31 16.83
C VAL A 139 8.70 -3.41 18.03
N ILE A 140 8.52 -2.09 17.88
CA ILE A 140 8.79 -1.11 18.95
C ILE A 140 7.67 -1.13 20.01
N ASN A 141 6.41 -1.25 19.56
CA ASN A 141 5.27 -1.42 20.43
C ASN A 141 4.24 -2.37 19.83
N ASP A 142 3.56 -3.14 20.68
CA ASP A 142 2.57 -4.14 20.25
C ASP A 142 1.19 -3.52 20.02
N THR A 143 1.16 -2.41 19.26
CA THR A 143 -0.08 -1.73 18.87
C THR A 143 -0.20 -1.77 17.36
N TRP A 144 -1.15 -2.58 16.87
CA TRP A 144 -1.33 -2.80 15.44
C TRP A 144 -2.54 -2.05 14.91
N VAL A 145 -2.38 -1.49 13.72
CA VAL A 145 -3.51 -1.08 12.86
C VAL A 145 -3.73 -2.19 11.86
N GLU A 146 -4.98 -2.65 11.73
CA GLU A 146 -5.34 -3.77 10.87
C GLU A 146 -6.33 -3.34 9.78
N GLU A 147 -6.19 -3.91 8.60
CA GLU A 147 -7.13 -3.75 7.51
C GLU A 147 -7.44 -5.11 6.86
N LEU A 148 -8.72 -5.31 6.56
CA LEU A 148 -9.24 -6.53 5.99
C LEU A 148 -10.11 -6.20 4.77
N SER A 149 -9.74 -6.74 3.62
CA SER A 149 -10.48 -6.66 2.37
C SER A 149 -11.27 -7.96 2.16
N LYS A 150 -12.59 -7.83 2.00
CA LYS A 150 -13.53 -8.96 1.83
C LYS A 150 -14.43 -8.74 0.63
N ASN A 151 -15.00 -9.83 0.12
CA ASN A 151 -15.95 -9.80 -1.00
C ASN A 151 -15.38 -9.11 -2.25
N ILE A 152 -14.09 -9.32 -2.51
CA ILE A 152 -13.43 -8.81 -3.72
C ILE A 152 -14.02 -9.57 -4.91
N LYS A 153 -14.42 -8.83 -5.94
CA LYS A 153 -14.99 -9.38 -7.17
C LYS A 153 -14.40 -8.66 -8.37
N PHE A 154 -13.91 -9.42 -9.33
CA PHE A 154 -13.44 -8.88 -10.60
C PHE A 154 -14.55 -8.91 -11.65
N ASN A 155 -14.32 -8.21 -12.78
CA ASN A 155 -15.17 -8.28 -13.97
C ASN A 155 -16.67 -8.03 -13.69
N GLN A 156 -16.98 -7.12 -12.78
CA GLN A 156 -18.36 -6.83 -12.32
C GLN A 156 -19.20 -6.04 -13.35
N ASN A 157 -18.69 -5.79 -14.56
CA ASN A 157 -19.35 -4.98 -15.60
C ASN A 157 -19.91 -3.65 -15.06
N LEU A 158 -19.14 -2.99 -14.19
CA LEU A 158 -19.56 -1.73 -13.57
C LEU A 158 -19.78 -0.65 -14.63
N ASN A 159 -20.90 0.06 -14.55
CA ASN A 159 -21.14 1.23 -15.39
C ASN A 159 -20.12 2.32 -15.02
N LYS A 160 -19.46 2.90 -16.03
CA LYS A 160 -18.52 4.02 -15.86
C LYS A 160 -19.16 5.25 -15.20
N ASP A 161 -20.47 5.41 -15.34
CA ASP A 161 -21.22 6.49 -14.69
C ASP A 161 -21.12 6.44 -13.16
N LEU A 162 -20.82 5.27 -12.56
CA LEU A 162 -20.58 5.13 -11.13
C LEU A 162 -19.38 5.95 -10.63
N PHE A 163 -18.42 6.24 -11.51
CA PHE A 163 -17.22 7.00 -11.18
C PHE A 163 -17.39 8.49 -11.43
N ASN A 164 -18.50 8.92 -12.04
CA ASN A 164 -18.81 10.32 -12.25
C ASN A 164 -19.48 10.91 -11.00
N LYS A 165 -19.30 12.23 -10.84
CA LYS A 165 -20.06 13.02 -9.88
C LYS A 165 -21.55 13.01 -10.21
#